data_AF-W4FVD4-F1
#
_entry.id   AF-W4FVD4-F1
#
_cell.length_a   1.000
_cell.length_b   1.000
_cell.length_c   1.000
_cell.angle_alpha   90.00
_cell.angle_beta   90.00
_cell.angle_gamma   90.00
#
_symmetry.space_group_name_H-M   'P 1'
#
loop_
_entity.id
_entity.type
_entity.pdbx_description
1 polymer ?
#
loop_
_entity_poly.entity_id
_entity_poly.type
_entity_poly.pdbx_seq_one_letter_code
_entity_poly.pdbx_strand_id
1 'polypeptide(L)'
;MARPRYNHATDNWWDGKIGIWPFVEPVTAQRDSVNRKAGTLETNSITVTKDVYRTFLLDKVLPAIVAKWPRADNTIKFQHDNARAHVTPEDVKLKAALDTYKAVG
;
A
#
# COMPACT_ATOMS: atom_id res chain seq x y z
N MET A 1 0.37 13.27 -7.26
CA MET A 1 -0.03 12.13 -8.10
C MET A 1 0.95 12.02 -9.27
N ALA A 2 1.20 10.81 -9.78
CA ALA A 2 2.06 10.66 -10.95
C ALA A 2 1.35 11.20 -12.20
N ARG A 3 2.11 11.60 -13.21
CA ARG A 3 1.56 12.06 -14.49
C ARG A 3 0.96 10.87 -15.24
N PRO A 4 -0.20 11.04 -15.91
CA PRO A 4 -0.70 10.02 -16.82
C PRO A 4 0.33 9.66 -17.88
N ARG A 5 0.48 8.37 -18.17
CA ARG A 5 1.44 7.86 -19.15
C ARG A 5 0.77 6.90 -20.08
N TYR A 6 1.00 7.05 -21.38
CA TYR A 6 0.57 6.06 -22.35
C TYR A 6 1.43 4.81 -22.22
N ASN A 7 0.78 3.65 -22.13
CA ASN A 7 1.46 2.36 -22.12
C ASN A 7 1.28 1.67 -23.47
N HIS A 8 2.32 1.71 -24.31
CA HIS A 8 2.33 1.07 -25.62
C HIS A 8 2.18 -0.46 -25.57
N ALA A 9 2.55 -1.11 -24.45
CA ALA A 9 2.42 -2.55 -24.32
C ALA A 9 0.98 -3.02 -24.09
N THR A 10 0.13 -2.15 -23.51
CA THR A 10 -1.27 -2.45 -23.19
C THR A 10 -2.25 -1.59 -23.97
N ASP A 11 -1.77 -0.73 -24.87
CA ASP A 11 -2.52 0.26 -25.64
C ASP A 11 -3.51 1.10 -24.81
N ASN A 12 -3.09 1.47 -23.60
CA ASN A 12 -3.95 2.10 -22.60
C ASN A 12 -3.22 3.21 -21.83
N TRP A 13 -3.98 4.19 -21.34
CA TRP A 13 -3.46 5.25 -20.46
C TRP A 13 -3.39 4.79 -19.01
N TRP A 14 -2.20 4.85 -18.42
CA TRP A 14 -2.02 4.77 -16.98
C TRP A 14 -2.36 6.12 -16.36
N ASP A 15 -3.26 6.16 -15.39
CA ASP A 15 -3.78 7.39 -14.77
C ASP A 15 -2.90 7.93 -13.63
N GLY A 16 -1.74 7.32 -13.39
CA GLY A 16 -0.82 7.71 -12.33
C GLY A 16 -1.20 7.18 -10.95
N LYS A 17 -2.21 6.32 -10.84
CA LYS A 17 -2.67 5.74 -9.57
C LYS A 17 -2.23 4.29 -9.44
N ILE A 18 -1.82 3.93 -8.22
CA ILE A 18 -1.44 2.55 -7.86
C ILE A 18 -2.54 1.91 -6.99
N GLY A 19 -2.99 2.64 -5.96
CA GLY A 19 -4.05 2.22 -5.06
C GLY A 19 -4.07 3.07 -3.78
N ILE A 20 -5.06 2.81 -2.93
CA ILE A 20 -5.18 3.38 -1.58
C ILE A 20 -5.54 2.23 -0.64
N TRP A 21 -4.78 2.08 0.44
CA TRP A 21 -5.03 1.07 1.47
C TRP A 21 -5.09 1.78 2.83
N PRO A 22 -6.30 2.05 3.35
CA PRO A 22 -6.45 2.64 4.68
C PRO A 22 -6.05 1.63 5.76
N PHE A 23 -5.42 2.12 6.83
CA PHE A 23 -5.09 1.31 8.02
C PHE A 23 -6.34 1.12 8.89
N VAL A 24 -7.23 0.24 8.46
CA VAL A 24 -8.51 0.01 9.12
C VAL A 24 -8.85 -1.48 9.23
N GLU A 25 -9.59 -1.82 10.27
CA GLU A 25 -10.14 -3.16 10.50
C GLU A 25 -11.65 -3.12 10.75
N PRO A 26 -12.39 -4.17 10.33
CA PRO A 26 -13.78 -4.33 10.69
C PRO A 26 -13.90 -4.81 12.14
N VAL A 27 -14.58 -4.06 12.99
CA VAL A 27 -14.83 -4.39 14.41
C VAL A 27 -16.32 -4.31 14.68
N THR A 28 -16.85 -5.21 15.49
CA THR A 28 -18.25 -5.16 15.91
C THR A 28 -18.49 -4.03 16.90
N ALA A 29 -19.51 -3.21 16.66
CA ALA A 29 -19.96 -2.17 17.58
C ALA A 29 -20.28 -2.78 18.96
N GLN A 30 -19.65 -2.29 20.01
CA GLN A 30 -19.85 -2.79 21.38
C GLN A 30 -21.07 -2.21 22.08
N ARG A 31 -21.54 -1.04 21.62
CA ARG A 31 -22.65 -0.31 22.24
C ARG A 31 -23.67 0.04 21.18
N ASP A 32 -24.93 0.05 21.59
CA ASP A 32 -25.99 0.65 20.80
C ASP A 32 -25.80 2.17 20.78
N SER A 33 -26.03 2.74 19.60
CA SER A 33 -26.20 4.17 19.39
C SER A 33 -27.42 4.37 18.49
N VAL A 34 -27.97 5.59 18.47
CA VAL A 34 -29.14 5.94 17.64
C VAL A 34 -28.96 5.52 16.18
N ASN A 35 -27.74 5.57 15.66
CA ASN A 35 -27.44 5.29 14.26
C ASN A 35 -26.84 3.90 14.03
N ARG A 36 -26.48 3.14 15.07
CA ARG A 36 -25.71 1.89 14.95
C ARG A 36 -26.03 0.95 16.10
N LYS A 37 -26.63 -0.21 15.79
CA LYS A 37 -26.89 -1.26 16.78
C LYS A 37 -25.60 -1.99 17.15
N ALA A 38 -25.50 -2.45 18.40
CA ALA A 38 -24.47 -3.35 18.86
C ALA A 38 -24.39 -4.58 17.94
N GLY A 39 -23.17 -5.03 17.64
CA GLY A 39 -22.90 -6.11 16.69
C GLY A 39 -22.79 -5.68 15.22
N THR A 40 -23.13 -4.44 14.86
CA THR A 40 -22.90 -3.93 13.49
C THR A 40 -21.40 -3.85 13.23
N LEU A 41 -20.92 -4.30 12.06
CA LEU A 41 -19.53 -4.14 11.66
C LEU A 41 -19.22 -2.67 11.37
N GLU A 42 -18.19 -2.16 12.01
CA GLU A 42 -17.69 -0.80 11.86
C GLU A 42 -16.23 -0.81 11.43
N THR A 43 -15.84 0.22 10.70
CA THR A 43 -14.45 0.43 10.29
C THR A 43 -13.74 1.22 11.38
N ASN A 44 -12.83 0.57 12.10
CA ASN A 44 -11.98 1.22 13.10
C ASN A 44 -10.56 1.41 12.58
N SER A 45 -9.90 2.46 13.04
CA SER A 45 -8.49 2.72 12.73
C SER A 45 -7.59 1.74 13.46
N ILE A 46 -6.62 1.18 12.76
CA ILE A 46 -5.58 0.34 13.35
C ILE A 46 -4.41 1.23 13.78
N THR A 47 -3.83 0.95 14.95
CA THR A 47 -2.57 1.57 15.38
C THR A 47 -1.46 1.15 14.42
N VAL A 48 -0.87 2.11 13.72
CA VAL A 48 0.21 1.85 12.76
C VAL A 48 1.51 1.63 13.52
N THR A 49 1.93 0.37 13.60
CA THR A 49 3.26 -0.02 14.08
C THR A 49 4.20 -0.25 12.89
N LYS A 50 5.51 -0.38 13.17
CA LYS A 50 6.50 -0.71 12.14
C LYS A 50 6.16 -1.99 11.39
N ASP A 51 5.65 -2.99 12.10
CA ASP A 51 5.27 -4.27 11.50
C ASP A 51 4.00 -4.15 10.65
N VAL A 52 2.98 -3.46 11.14
CA VAL A 52 1.75 -3.19 10.36
C VAL A 52 2.08 -2.44 9.08
N TYR A 53 2.89 -1.37 9.19
CA TYR A 53 3.32 -0.60 8.03
C TYR A 53 4.09 -1.46 7.03
N ARG A 54 5.05 -2.27 7.51
CA ARG A 54 5.81 -3.20 6.67
C ARG A 54 4.90 -4.17 5.93
N THR A 55 3.95 -4.80 6.61
CA THR A 55 3.01 -5.76 6.01
C THR A 55 2.18 -5.10 4.92
N PHE A 56 1.70 -3.88 5.13
CA PHE A 56 0.98 -3.13 4.09
C PHE A 56 1.86 -2.86 2.86
N LEU A 57 3.13 -2.51 3.05
CA LEU A 57 4.05 -2.32 1.93
C LEU A 57 4.24 -3.61 1.13
N LEU A 58 4.53 -4.72 1.83
CA LEU A 58 4.83 -6.01 1.23
C LEU A 58 3.62 -6.63 0.53
N ASP A 59 2.46 -6.62 1.18
CA ASP A 59 1.30 -7.38 0.72
C ASP A 59 0.41 -6.58 -0.24
N LYS A 60 0.47 -5.25 -0.17
CA LYS A 60 -0.44 -4.36 -0.92
C LYS A 60 0.30 -3.47 -1.89
N VAL A 61 1.29 -2.70 -1.42
CA VAL A 61 1.91 -1.65 -2.23
C VAL A 61 2.84 -2.23 -3.29
N LEU A 62 3.81 -3.07 -2.92
CA LEU A 62 4.78 -3.62 -3.87
C LEU A 62 4.10 -4.43 -5.00
N PRO A 63 3.17 -5.36 -4.72
CA PRO A 63 2.49 -6.11 -5.78
C PRO A 63 1.70 -5.19 -6.72
N ALA A 64 1.04 -4.16 -6.18
CA ALA A 64 0.27 -3.23 -6.99
C ALA A 64 1.16 -2.34 -7.87
N ILE A 65 2.35 -1.95 -7.39
CA ILE A 65 3.34 -1.25 -8.22
C ILE A 65 3.73 -2.14 -9.39
N VAL A 66 4.15 -3.38 -9.15
CA VAL A 66 4.59 -4.30 -10.21
C VAL A 66 3.48 -4.56 -11.23
N ALA A 67 2.24 -4.68 -10.78
CA ALA A 67 1.10 -4.95 -11.64
C ALA A 67 0.68 -3.74 -12.51
N LYS A 68 0.80 -2.51 -11.99
CA LYS A 68 0.23 -1.31 -12.63
C LYS A 68 1.25 -0.33 -13.17
N TRP A 69 2.52 -0.44 -12.77
CA TRP A 69 3.54 0.51 -13.19
C TRP A 69 3.79 0.40 -14.70
N PRO A 70 3.74 1.50 -15.46
CA PRO A 70 4.09 1.46 -16.86
C PRO A 70 5.60 1.22 -16.96
N ARG A 71 6.00 0.14 -17.63
CA ARG A 71 7.40 -0.33 -17.76
C ARG A 71 8.33 0.61 -18.56
N ALA A 72 7.96 1.87 -18.72
CA ALA A 72 8.77 2.88 -19.41
C ALA A 72 10.01 3.30 -18.58
N ASP A 73 9.93 3.24 -17.24
CA ASP A 73 11.03 3.57 -16.34
C ASP A 73 11.40 2.36 -15.48
N ASN A 74 12.69 2.01 -15.48
CA ASN A 74 13.22 0.89 -14.70
C ASN A 74 13.51 1.24 -13.23
N THR A 75 13.51 2.54 -12.88
CA THR A 75 13.83 2.98 -11.51
C THR A 75 12.61 3.58 -10.82
N ILE A 76 12.18 2.95 -9.72
CA ILE A 76 11.10 3.44 -8.87
C ILE A 76 11.69 3.92 -7.54
N LYS A 77 11.42 5.17 -7.17
CA LYS A 77 11.84 5.73 -5.87
C LYS A 77 10.66 5.72 -4.92
N PHE A 78 10.83 5.10 -3.76
CA PHE A 78 9.83 5.11 -2.70
C PHE A 78 10.19 6.20 -1.68
N GLN A 79 9.26 7.11 -1.42
CA GLN A 79 9.43 8.21 -0.47
C GLN A 79 8.31 8.15 0.56
N HIS A 80 8.68 8.25 1.82
CA HIS A 80 7.78 8.35 2.96
C HIS A 80 8.30 9.44 3.90
N ASP A 81 7.44 9.98 4.77
CA ASP A 81 7.88 10.86 5.85
C ASP A 81 8.62 10.06 6.94
N ASN A 82 9.22 10.77 7.89
CA ASN A 82 10.07 10.19 8.94
C ASN A 82 9.29 9.78 10.20
N ALA A 83 8.05 9.30 10.05
CA ALA A 83 7.25 8.82 11.17
C ALA A 83 7.93 7.62 11.84
N ARG A 84 7.87 7.53 13.18
CA ARG A 84 8.51 6.43 13.95
C ARG A 84 7.99 5.04 13.56
N ALA A 85 6.77 4.96 13.06
CA ALA A 85 6.15 3.73 12.57
C ALA A 85 6.66 3.30 11.19
N HIS A 86 7.44 4.12 10.49
CA HIS A 86 7.92 3.78 9.17
C HIS A 86 9.13 2.84 9.23
N VAL A 87 9.16 1.91 8.28
CA VAL A 87 10.33 1.08 8.06
C VAL A 87 11.45 1.94 7.52
N THR A 88 12.67 1.67 8.00
CA THR A 88 13.85 2.35 7.49
C THR A 88 14.34 1.61 6.23
N PRO A 89 15.17 2.25 5.37
CA PRO A 89 15.76 1.59 4.21
C PRO A 89 16.54 0.30 4.53
N GLU A 90 17.00 0.17 5.78
CA GLU A 90 17.74 -0.98 6.30
C GLU A 90 16.84 -2.14 6.76
N ASP A 91 15.52 -2.02 6.61
CA ASP A 91 14.58 -3.08 6.98
C ASP A 91 14.80 -4.33 6.11
N VAL A 92 15.34 -5.38 6.71
CA VAL A 92 15.79 -6.61 6.03
C VAL A 92 14.66 -7.27 5.23
N LYS A 93 13.45 -7.30 5.78
CA LYS A 93 12.29 -7.91 5.12
C LYS A 93 11.85 -7.11 3.90
N LEU A 94 11.77 -5.78 4.03
CA LEU A 94 11.46 -4.92 2.89
C LEU A 94 12.53 -5.04 1.79
N LYS A 95 13.81 -5.02 2.18
CA LYS A 95 14.93 -5.14 1.24
C LYS A 95 14.90 -6.47 0.48
N ALA A 96 14.70 -7.59 1.18
CA ALA A 96 14.60 -8.90 0.54
C ALA A 96 13.45 -8.98 -0.48
N ALA A 97 12.30 -8.38 -0.17
CA ALA A 97 11.19 -8.32 -1.12
C ALA A 97 11.52 -7.45 -2.34
N LEU A 98 12.14 -6.28 -2.14
CA LEU A 98 12.60 -5.43 -3.24
C LEU A 98 13.63 -6.13 -4.13
N ASP A 99 14.57 -6.86 -3.54
CA ASP A 99 15.57 -7.64 -4.27
C ASP A 99 14.92 -8.76 -5.10
N THR A 100 13.88 -9.40 -4.54
CA THR A 100 13.09 -10.41 -5.26
C THR A 100 12.41 -9.81 -6.48
N TYR A 101 11.74 -8.66 -6.33
CA TYR A 101 11.10 -8.00 -7.47
C TYR A 101 12.08 -7.45 -8.49
N LYS A 102 13.27 -7.02 -8.06
CA LYS A 102 14.35 -6.58 -8.94
C LYS A 102 14.92 -7.72 -9.79
N ALA A 103 14.88 -8.96 -9.32
CA ALA A 103 15.31 -10.13 -10.08
C ALA A 103 14.28 -10.62 -11.11
N VAL A 104 13.01 -10.20 -10.98
CA VAL A 104 11.89 -10.64 -11.85
C VAL A 104 11.61 -9.65 -12.98
N GLY A 105 12.03 -8.38 -12.85
CA GLY A 105 11.91 -7.33 -13.87
C GLY A 105 13.17 -7.13 -14.68
#